data_AF-A0A317N4X0-F1
#
_entry.id   AF-A0A317N4X0-F1
#
_cell.length_a   1.000
_cell.length_b   1.000
_cell.length_c   1.000
_cell.angle_alpha   90.00
_cell.angle_beta   90.00
_cell.angle_gamma   90.00
#
_symmetry.space_group_name_H-M   'P 1'
#
loop_
_entity.id
_entity.type
_entity.pdbx_description
1 polymer ?
#
loop_
_entity_poly.entity_id
_entity_poly.type
_entity_poly.pdbx_seq_one_letter_code
_entity_poly.pdbx_strand_id
1 'polypeptide(L)'
;MTSYMLNAPAVSLGPDHGYAFNGEQVHLHAAIRQQAAAAGLSLQLWACATPYTGGSLHGTKVAEVNVDAGAANDALLLDQTVNARLPAGHGEHVMVLVLAAANECGTTVVDFANYPRPETFPLPQLRGQSDYRIDGDSVTLTVECVENPRDELNLSGSLDLELWALDAPYSDDAFNGWLLGRAALGTLNGQSMLQNLAIQVPFTPAPAGEWHIALLLREWTADGYRTRDFANFALTARWDAEPTAEPAAVLTPEQPVSEVAAVAVAEATAPVAVEIAAPVAPAPVVIVAEQEVPAPTKGKSKAKAAASIVSVNTATAAELAAVKGLSKALAAAIVAARPFTQLEDLLKVKGMGQKTLERLRASLTL
;
A
#
# COMPACT_ATOMS: atom_id res chain seq x y z
N MET A 1 -35.42 -50.48 -8.28
CA MET A 1 -34.57 -49.58 -7.49
C MET A 1 -33.51 -49.01 -8.42
N THR A 2 -33.88 -47.95 -9.13
CA THR A 2 -32.95 -47.24 -10.03
C THR A 2 -32.17 -46.29 -9.14
N SER A 3 -30.96 -46.70 -8.78
CA SER A 3 -30.02 -45.85 -8.03
C SER A 3 -29.76 -44.59 -8.87
N TYR A 4 -30.23 -43.44 -8.40
CA TYR A 4 -29.74 -42.15 -8.86
C TYR A 4 -28.27 -42.07 -8.46
N MET A 5 -27.39 -42.54 -9.34
CA MET A 5 -25.99 -42.16 -9.32
C MET A 5 -25.95 -40.66 -9.64
N LEU A 6 -26.11 -39.83 -8.61
CA LEU A 6 -25.70 -38.44 -8.64
C LEU A 6 -24.27 -38.45 -9.18
N ASN A 7 -24.07 -37.87 -10.36
CA ASN A 7 -22.76 -37.73 -10.96
C ASN A 7 -21.88 -37.01 -9.93
N ALA A 8 -20.94 -37.73 -9.32
CA ALA A 8 -20.02 -37.13 -8.37
C ALA A 8 -19.25 -36.02 -9.10
N PRO A 9 -18.97 -34.88 -8.46
CA PRO A 9 -18.20 -33.83 -9.09
C PRO A 9 -16.82 -34.38 -9.50
N ALA A 10 -16.38 -34.06 -10.72
CA ALA A 10 -15.13 -34.57 -11.28
C ALA A 10 -13.89 -34.16 -10.45
N VAL A 11 -14.03 -33.10 -9.65
CA VAL A 11 -13.05 -32.65 -8.67
C VAL A 11 -13.80 -32.23 -7.40
N SER A 12 -13.29 -32.59 -6.22
CA SER A 12 -13.91 -32.21 -4.94
C SER A 12 -12.85 -31.96 -3.86
N LEU A 13 -13.24 -31.28 -2.79
CA LEU A 13 -12.48 -31.23 -1.56
C LEU A 13 -12.51 -32.61 -0.89
N GLY A 14 -11.37 -33.03 -0.36
CA GLY A 14 -11.23 -34.17 0.53
C GLY A 14 -11.68 -33.81 1.95
N PRO A 15 -11.57 -34.73 2.93
CA PRO A 15 -11.93 -34.46 4.32
C PRO A 15 -10.86 -33.67 5.10
N ASP A 16 -9.64 -33.61 4.57
CA ASP A 16 -8.51 -32.90 5.19
C ASP A 16 -8.35 -31.55 4.49
N HIS A 17 -8.89 -30.50 5.10
CA HIS A 17 -8.81 -29.14 4.60
C HIS A 17 -8.97 -28.13 5.74
N GLY A 18 -8.38 -26.96 5.55
CA GLY A 18 -8.40 -25.93 6.58
C GLY A 18 -7.68 -24.67 6.15
N TYR A 19 -7.76 -23.69 7.04
CA TYR A 19 -6.99 -22.47 6.95
C TYR A 19 -6.46 -22.08 8.33
N ALA A 20 -5.36 -21.33 8.36
CA ALA A 20 -4.84 -20.73 9.57
C ALA A 20 -4.26 -19.34 9.27
N PHE A 21 -4.73 -18.32 9.98
CA PHE A 21 -4.19 -16.98 9.88
C PHE A 21 -2.91 -16.83 10.71
N ASN A 22 -1.94 -16.10 10.16
CA ASN A 22 -0.75 -15.65 10.87
C ASN A 22 -0.46 -14.20 10.45
N GLY A 23 -1.01 -13.26 11.21
CA GLY A 23 -0.99 -11.83 10.86
C GLY A 23 -1.70 -11.58 9.53
N GLU A 24 -0.99 -10.99 8.57
CA GLU A 24 -1.50 -10.67 7.23
C GLU A 24 -1.38 -11.83 6.23
N GLN A 25 -0.97 -13.01 6.69
CA GLN A 25 -0.87 -14.20 5.86
C GLN A 25 -1.90 -15.24 6.27
N VAL A 26 -2.32 -16.04 5.31
CA VAL A 26 -3.15 -17.21 5.56
C VAL A 26 -2.48 -18.44 4.95
N HIS A 27 -2.35 -19.46 5.78
CA HIS A 27 -2.01 -20.80 5.37
C HIS A 27 -3.29 -21.50 4.92
N LEU A 28 -3.30 -22.02 3.70
CA LEU A 28 -4.37 -22.84 3.14
C LEU A 28 -3.85 -24.25 2.93
N HIS A 29 -4.58 -25.24 3.43
CA HIS A 29 -4.32 -26.63 3.10
C HIS A 29 -5.60 -27.34 2.67
N ALA A 30 -5.48 -28.23 1.70
CA ALA A 30 -6.58 -29.08 1.26
C ALA A 30 -6.06 -30.32 0.53
N ALA A 31 -6.58 -31.49 0.90
CA ALA A 31 -6.60 -32.64 0.03
C ALA A 31 -7.67 -32.43 -1.04
N ILE A 32 -7.31 -32.55 -2.31
CA ILE A 32 -8.22 -32.40 -3.45
C ILE A 32 -8.30 -33.74 -4.17
N ARG A 33 -9.52 -34.23 -4.37
CA ARG A 33 -9.80 -35.47 -5.09
C ARG A 33 -10.12 -35.15 -6.52
N GLN A 34 -9.39 -35.74 -7.47
CA GLN A 34 -9.60 -35.54 -8.89
C GLN A 34 -9.96 -36.85 -9.59
N GLN A 35 -11.21 -36.99 -10.03
CA GLN A 35 -11.70 -38.15 -10.78
C GLN A 35 -11.54 -37.97 -12.30
N ALA A 36 -11.44 -36.72 -12.78
CA ALA A 36 -11.17 -36.40 -14.18
C ALA A 36 -10.24 -35.18 -14.28
N ALA A 37 -9.50 -35.07 -15.39
CA ALA A 37 -8.66 -33.91 -15.64
C ALA A 37 -9.52 -32.62 -15.68
N ALA A 38 -9.06 -31.59 -14.99
CA ALA A 38 -9.67 -30.27 -14.93
C ALA A 38 -8.56 -29.23 -15.06
N ALA A 39 -8.84 -28.11 -15.71
CA ALA A 39 -7.86 -27.04 -15.90
C ALA A 39 -8.35 -25.76 -15.21
N GLY A 40 -7.41 -24.89 -14.84
CA GLY A 40 -7.74 -23.58 -14.26
C GLY A 40 -8.44 -23.69 -12.89
N LEU A 41 -8.05 -24.69 -12.08
CA LEU A 41 -8.54 -24.82 -10.72
C LEU A 41 -7.83 -23.82 -9.80
N SER A 42 -8.57 -23.27 -8.85
CA SER A 42 -7.99 -22.52 -7.73
C SER A 42 -8.71 -22.82 -6.42
N LEU A 43 -7.96 -22.84 -5.34
CA LEU A 43 -8.49 -22.89 -3.99
C LEU A 43 -8.57 -21.47 -3.45
N GLN A 44 -9.78 -21.05 -3.10
CA GLN A 44 -10.07 -19.70 -2.66
C GLN A 44 -10.63 -19.73 -1.23
N LEU A 45 -10.20 -18.78 -0.41
CA LEU A 45 -10.79 -18.54 0.90
C LEU A 45 -11.60 -17.25 0.85
N TRP A 46 -12.85 -17.31 1.30
CA TRP A 46 -13.78 -16.19 1.30
C TRP A 46 -14.27 -15.87 2.70
N ALA A 47 -14.39 -14.58 3.00
CA ALA A 47 -15.03 -14.03 4.18
C ALA A 47 -16.44 -13.55 3.81
N CYS A 48 -17.46 -14.23 4.31
CA CYS A 48 -18.87 -14.00 3.99
C CYS A 48 -19.66 -13.55 5.22
N ALA A 49 -20.76 -12.84 5.04
CA ALA A 49 -21.65 -12.48 6.15
C ALA A 49 -22.46 -13.68 6.69
N THR A 50 -22.75 -14.65 5.83
CA THR A 50 -23.51 -15.87 6.15
C THR A 50 -22.84 -17.09 5.52
N PRO A 51 -23.10 -18.32 6.03
CA PRO A 51 -22.63 -19.53 5.38
C PRO A 51 -23.12 -19.62 3.93
N TYR A 52 -22.27 -20.11 3.03
CA TYR A 52 -22.62 -20.26 1.63
C TYR A 52 -23.53 -21.49 1.43
N THR A 53 -24.64 -21.30 0.72
CA THR A 53 -25.66 -22.35 0.47
C THR A 53 -25.81 -22.69 -1.01
N GLY A 54 -24.87 -22.26 -1.86
CA GLY A 54 -24.96 -22.38 -3.32
C GLY A 54 -25.37 -21.07 -4.02
N GLY A 55 -25.19 -21.02 -5.35
CA GLY A 55 -25.47 -19.84 -6.17
C GLY A 55 -24.30 -18.86 -6.25
N SER A 56 -24.58 -17.56 -6.35
CA SER A 56 -23.53 -16.54 -6.40
C SER A 56 -22.88 -16.36 -5.02
N LEU A 57 -21.55 -16.41 -4.99
CA LEU A 57 -20.77 -16.19 -3.78
C LEU A 57 -20.65 -14.69 -3.51
N HIS A 58 -21.03 -14.27 -2.30
CA HIS A 58 -20.99 -12.87 -1.88
C HIS A 58 -20.07 -12.74 -0.66
N GLY A 59 -19.15 -11.80 -0.70
CA GLY A 59 -18.17 -11.55 0.35
C GLY A 59 -16.84 -11.10 -0.21
N THR A 60 -15.83 -11.04 0.65
CA THR A 60 -14.47 -10.67 0.26
C THR A 60 -13.64 -11.92 0.02
N LYS A 61 -13.04 -12.03 -1.16
CA LYS A 61 -12.04 -13.08 -1.44
C LYS A 61 -10.76 -12.75 -0.68
N VAL A 62 -10.49 -13.50 0.37
CA VAL A 62 -9.36 -13.30 1.29
C VAL A 62 -8.07 -13.83 0.68
N ALA A 63 -8.11 -15.01 0.07
CA ALA A 63 -6.93 -15.61 -0.53
C ALA A 63 -7.31 -16.49 -1.72
N GLU A 64 -6.36 -16.68 -2.61
CA GLU A 64 -6.48 -17.57 -3.76
C GLU A 64 -5.12 -18.21 -4.05
N VAL A 65 -5.15 -19.51 -4.29
CA VAL A 65 -4.00 -20.31 -4.69
C VAL A 65 -4.39 -21.14 -5.90
N ASN A 66 -3.62 -21.04 -6.97
CA ASN A 66 -3.83 -21.89 -8.14
C ASN A 66 -3.53 -23.34 -7.78
N VAL A 67 -4.39 -24.24 -8.25
CA VAL A 67 -4.28 -25.67 -8.03
C VAL A 67 -3.75 -26.26 -9.32
N ASP A 68 -2.50 -26.71 -9.29
CA ASP A 68 -1.88 -27.41 -10.41
C ASP A 68 -2.53 -28.78 -10.57
N ALA A 69 -3.50 -28.88 -11.48
CA ALA A 69 -4.23 -30.11 -11.73
C ALA A 69 -3.30 -31.20 -12.29
N GLY A 70 -3.25 -32.33 -11.60
CA GLY A 70 -2.48 -33.50 -12.00
C GLY A 70 -3.23 -34.39 -13.00
N ALA A 71 -2.69 -35.58 -13.25
CA ALA A 71 -3.39 -36.61 -14.02
C ALA A 71 -4.63 -37.11 -13.25
N ALA A 72 -5.65 -37.59 -13.96
CA ALA A 72 -6.87 -38.12 -13.34
C ALA A 72 -6.57 -39.27 -12.35
N ASN A 73 -7.28 -39.29 -11.23
CA ASN A 73 -7.12 -40.18 -10.07
C ASN A 73 -5.91 -39.92 -9.17
N ASP A 74 -5.28 -38.76 -9.26
CA ASP A 74 -4.26 -38.34 -8.31
C ASP A 74 -4.89 -37.65 -7.08
N ALA A 75 -4.27 -37.84 -5.91
CA ALA A 75 -4.63 -37.13 -4.70
C ALA A 75 -3.71 -35.92 -4.58
N LEU A 76 -4.24 -34.74 -4.87
CA LEU A 76 -3.46 -33.51 -4.80
C LEU A 76 -3.52 -32.95 -3.38
N LEU A 77 -2.35 -32.71 -2.80
CA LEU A 77 -2.24 -32.00 -1.52
C LEU A 77 -1.79 -30.58 -1.81
N LEU A 78 -2.67 -29.63 -1.50
CA LEU A 78 -2.33 -28.23 -1.45
C LEU A 78 -1.91 -27.88 -0.03
N ASP A 79 -0.77 -27.23 0.12
CA ASP A 79 -0.25 -26.69 1.37
C ASP A 79 0.56 -25.42 1.02
N GLN A 80 -0.06 -24.25 1.15
CA GLN A 80 0.54 -22.99 0.76
C GLN A 80 0.18 -21.85 1.70
N THR A 81 1.12 -20.94 1.92
CA THR A 81 0.89 -19.68 2.63
C THR A 81 0.93 -18.52 1.66
N VAL A 82 -0.11 -17.68 1.68
CA VAL A 82 -0.23 -16.49 0.84
C VAL A 82 -0.62 -15.28 1.67
N ASN A 83 -0.43 -14.09 1.11
CA ASN A 83 -0.92 -12.86 1.72
C ASN A 83 -2.46 -12.84 1.69
N ALA A 84 -3.06 -12.49 2.81
CA ALA A 84 -4.50 -12.40 2.99
C ALA A 84 -4.99 -10.98 2.70
N ARG A 85 -6.11 -10.88 1.98
CA ARG A 85 -6.87 -9.65 1.75
C ARG A 85 -8.03 -9.62 2.75
N LEU A 86 -7.69 -9.24 3.98
CA LEU A 86 -8.65 -9.19 5.07
C LEU A 86 -9.74 -8.15 4.76
N PRO A 87 -11.03 -8.45 4.99
CA PRO A 87 -12.12 -7.53 4.74
C PRO A 87 -11.98 -6.27 5.60
N ALA A 88 -12.27 -5.11 5.01
CA ALA A 88 -12.27 -3.85 5.72
C ALA A 88 -13.49 -3.74 6.65
N GLY A 89 -13.31 -3.04 7.76
CA GLY A 89 -14.37 -2.73 8.72
C GLY A 89 -14.44 -3.70 9.90
N HIS A 90 -15.55 -3.58 10.62
CA HIS A 90 -15.80 -4.29 11.87
C HIS A 90 -16.90 -5.31 11.63
N GLY A 91 -16.54 -6.58 11.57
CA GLY A 91 -17.50 -7.63 11.27
C GLY A 91 -17.02 -9.00 11.70
N GLU A 92 -17.99 -9.82 12.09
CA GLU A 92 -17.79 -11.27 12.12
C GLU A 92 -18.02 -11.81 10.70
N HIS A 93 -17.12 -12.69 10.27
CA HIS A 93 -17.17 -13.29 8.95
C HIS A 93 -17.22 -14.81 9.06
N VAL A 94 -18.18 -15.42 8.37
CA VAL A 94 -18.18 -16.85 8.12
C VAL A 94 -17.18 -17.15 7.03
N MET A 95 -16.21 -18.01 7.34
CA MET A 95 -15.19 -18.39 6.38
C MET A 95 -15.69 -19.55 5.51
N VAL A 96 -15.46 -19.42 4.20
CA VAL A 96 -15.83 -20.43 3.22
C VAL A 96 -14.60 -20.77 2.37
N LEU A 97 -14.17 -22.02 2.42
CA LEU A 97 -13.15 -22.53 1.51
C LEU A 97 -13.84 -23.05 0.25
N VAL A 98 -13.41 -22.55 -0.90
CA VAL A 98 -14.05 -22.77 -2.19
C VAL A 98 -13.04 -23.35 -3.15
N LEU A 99 -13.33 -24.52 -3.69
CA LEU A 99 -12.66 -25.02 -4.87
C LEU A 99 -13.38 -24.45 -6.09
N ALA A 100 -12.67 -23.67 -6.89
CA ALA A 100 -13.23 -22.94 -8.01
C ALA A 100 -12.55 -23.37 -9.31
N ALA A 101 -13.29 -23.32 -10.43
CA ALA A 101 -12.77 -23.57 -11.77
C ALA A 101 -13.01 -22.34 -12.65
N ALA A 102 -11.97 -21.92 -13.38
CA ALA A 102 -12.09 -20.90 -14.39
C ALA A 102 -12.91 -21.40 -15.60
N ASN A 103 -13.75 -20.53 -16.15
CA ASN A 103 -14.49 -20.72 -17.39
C ASN A 103 -14.49 -19.43 -18.22
N GLU A 104 -15.11 -19.46 -19.40
CA GLU A 104 -15.14 -18.30 -20.32
C GLU A 104 -15.81 -17.05 -19.73
N CYS A 105 -16.66 -17.21 -18.71
CA CYS A 105 -17.41 -16.13 -18.07
C CYS A 105 -16.87 -15.73 -16.68
N GLY A 106 -15.76 -16.32 -16.21
CA GLY A 106 -15.19 -16.05 -14.88
C GLY A 106 -14.87 -17.32 -14.11
N THR A 107 -15.25 -17.38 -12.83
CA THR A 107 -14.96 -18.52 -11.95
C THR A 107 -16.26 -19.13 -11.43
N THR A 108 -16.38 -20.46 -11.49
CA THR A 108 -17.50 -21.21 -10.93
C THR A 108 -17.08 -22.02 -9.73
N VAL A 109 -17.94 -22.06 -8.70
CA VAL A 109 -17.76 -22.93 -7.54
C VAL A 109 -17.95 -24.38 -7.95
N VAL A 110 -16.92 -25.20 -7.75
CA VAL A 110 -16.94 -26.64 -8.00
C VAL A 110 -17.35 -27.39 -6.73
N ASP A 111 -16.74 -27.02 -5.61
CA ASP A 111 -17.01 -27.59 -4.29
C ASP A 111 -16.66 -26.55 -3.21
N PHE A 112 -17.20 -26.71 -2.00
CA PHE A 112 -16.95 -25.77 -0.91
C PHE A 112 -17.09 -26.42 0.47
N ALA A 113 -16.46 -25.77 1.46
CA ALA A 113 -16.62 -26.08 2.87
C ALA A 113 -16.86 -24.80 3.68
N ASN A 114 -17.99 -24.77 4.41
CA ASN A 114 -18.27 -23.70 5.37
C ASN A 114 -17.62 -24.01 6.71
N TYR A 115 -17.00 -23.02 7.33
CA TYR A 115 -16.49 -23.11 8.69
C TYR A 115 -17.44 -22.34 9.61
N PRO A 116 -18.12 -23.03 10.54
CA PRO A 116 -19.26 -22.46 11.28
C PRO A 116 -18.83 -21.47 12.36
N ARG A 117 -17.56 -21.44 12.75
CA ARG A 117 -17.02 -20.47 13.70
C ARG A 117 -16.73 -19.17 12.95
N PRO A 118 -17.39 -18.05 13.29
CA PRO A 118 -17.07 -16.76 12.70
C PRO A 118 -15.66 -16.30 13.08
N GLU A 119 -15.02 -15.59 12.17
CA GLU A 119 -13.72 -14.94 12.36
C GLU A 119 -13.89 -13.42 12.45
N THR A 120 -13.07 -12.79 13.28
CA THR A 120 -12.96 -11.33 13.40
C THR A 120 -11.52 -10.93 13.19
N PHE A 121 -11.28 -9.85 12.45
CA PHE A 121 -9.93 -9.37 12.16
C PHE A 121 -9.63 -8.10 12.96
N PRO A 122 -8.64 -8.11 13.87
CA PRO A 122 -8.25 -6.92 14.62
C PRO A 122 -7.44 -5.99 13.72
N LEU A 123 -8.13 -5.22 12.89
CA LEU A 123 -7.52 -4.26 11.97
C LEU A 123 -7.56 -2.84 12.57
N PRO A 124 -6.61 -1.95 12.21
CA PRO A 124 -6.71 -0.54 12.53
C PRO A 124 -8.06 0.01 12.08
N GLN A 125 -8.71 0.78 12.94
CA GLN A 125 -10.12 1.07 12.76
C GLN A 125 -10.52 2.46 13.26
N LEU A 126 -11.54 3.02 12.61
CA LEU A 126 -12.22 4.25 12.95
C LEU A 126 -13.26 3.97 14.05
N ARG A 127 -13.28 4.80 15.08
CA ARG A 127 -14.27 4.73 16.17
C ARG A 127 -14.90 6.09 16.40
N GLY A 128 -16.18 6.08 16.74
CA GLY A 128 -16.94 7.29 16.99
C GLY A 128 -17.35 7.99 15.70
N GLN A 129 -17.51 9.30 15.75
CA GLN A 129 -17.92 10.09 14.60
C GLN A 129 -16.77 10.35 13.63
N SER A 130 -17.09 10.36 12.34
CA SER A 130 -16.20 10.80 11.25
C SER A 130 -16.94 11.84 10.41
N ASP A 131 -16.25 12.90 10.01
CA ASP A 131 -16.79 14.04 9.26
C ASP A 131 -15.70 14.62 8.34
N TYR A 132 -16.11 15.43 7.36
CA TYR A 132 -15.22 16.21 6.52
C TYR A 132 -15.83 17.58 6.21
N ARG A 133 -14.98 18.60 6.12
CA ARG A 133 -15.39 19.94 5.70
C ARG A 133 -14.47 20.50 4.62
N ILE A 134 -15.03 20.77 3.45
CA ILE A 134 -14.29 21.36 2.32
C ILE A 134 -14.39 22.89 2.45
N ASP A 135 -13.24 23.55 2.44
CA ASP A 135 -13.07 24.99 2.51
C ASP A 135 -12.10 25.43 1.40
N GLY A 136 -12.64 25.80 0.24
CA GLY A 136 -11.86 26.25 -0.91
C GLY A 136 -10.95 25.15 -1.46
N ASP A 137 -9.64 25.35 -1.36
CA ASP A 137 -8.58 24.44 -1.82
C ASP A 137 -8.09 23.47 -0.72
N SER A 138 -8.79 23.43 0.41
CA SER A 138 -8.47 22.56 1.54
C SER A 138 -9.68 21.77 2.03
N VAL A 139 -9.42 20.63 2.66
CA VAL A 139 -10.44 19.84 3.35
C VAL A 139 -9.94 19.50 4.75
N THR A 140 -10.80 19.69 5.74
CA THR A 140 -10.57 19.26 7.11
C THR A 140 -11.21 17.89 7.30
N LEU A 141 -10.40 16.88 7.64
CA LEU A 141 -10.86 15.54 7.99
C LEU A 141 -10.98 15.45 9.50
N THR A 142 -12.16 15.11 10.00
CA THR A 142 -12.44 14.96 11.43
C THR A 142 -12.75 13.51 11.76
N VAL A 143 -12.02 12.94 12.72
CA VAL A 143 -12.24 11.57 13.20
C VAL A 143 -12.10 11.58 14.71
N GLU A 144 -13.11 11.06 15.40
CA GLU A 144 -13.10 10.99 16.86
C GLU A 144 -11.98 10.09 17.39
N CYS A 145 -11.79 8.91 16.79
CA CYS A 145 -10.72 8.01 17.18
C CYS A 145 -10.26 7.10 16.03
N VAL A 146 -8.94 6.93 15.91
CA VAL A 146 -8.29 5.87 15.11
C VAL A 146 -7.56 4.97 16.10
N GLU A 147 -7.94 3.70 16.19
CA GLU A 147 -7.31 2.74 17.11
C GLU A 147 -6.71 1.56 16.37
N ASN A 148 -5.65 0.98 16.94
CA ASN A 148 -5.12 -0.30 16.51
C ASN A 148 -5.44 -1.35 17.59
N PRO A 149 -6.47 -2.19 17.39
CA PRO A 149 -6.93 -3.14 18.41
C PRO A 149 -6.06 -4.39 18.52
N ARG A 150 -5.00 -4.52 17.70
CA ARG A 150 -4.07 -5.64 17.76
C ARG A 150 -3.32 -5.65 19.10
N ASP A 151 -2.70 -6.79 19.41
CA ASP A 151 -1.84 -6.95 20.58
C ASP A 151 -0.77 -5.85 20.67
N GLU A 152 -0.39 -5.46 21.88
CA GLU A 152 0.48 -4.30 22.18
C GLU A 152 1.73 -4.18 21.28
N LEU A 153 2.38 -5.31 20.97
CA LEU A 153 3.61 -5.35 20.16
C LEU A 153 3.36 -5.38 18.64
N ASN A 154 2.10 -5.47 18.21
CA ASN A 154 1.70 -5.56 16.82
C ASN A 154 1.45 -4.17 16.24
N LEU A 155 2.56 -3.53 15.86
CA LEU A 155 2.61 -2.23 15.20
C LEU A 155 1.89 -2.25 13.85
N SER A 156 1.12 -1.20 13.55
CA SER A 156 0.55 -1.03 12.22
C SER A 156 1.61 -0.71 11.17
N GLY A 157 1.30 -0.97 9.90
CA GLY A 157 1.94 -0.27 8.80
C GLY A 157 1.67 1.24 8.85
N SER A 158 2.25 1.99 7.92
CA SER A 158 1.91 3.42 7.78
C SER A 158 0.42 3.56 7.49
N LEU A 159 -0.26 4.33 8.33
CA LEU A 159 -1.67 4.62 8.26
C LEU A 159 -1.89 5.95 7.53
N ASP A 160 -2.87 5.94 6.64
CA ASP A 160 -3.32 7.12 5.92
C ASP A 160 -4.85 7.22 6.00
N LEU A 161 -5.31 8.43 6.23
CA LEU A 161 -6.72 8.78 6.16
C LEU A 161 -6.98 9.45 4.82
N GLU A 162 -7.78 8.82 3.97
CA GLU A 162 -8.02 9.27 2.61
C GLU A 162 -9.51 9.55 2.39
N LEU A 163 -9.83 10.75 1.90
CA LEU A 163 -11.18 11.11 1.49
C LEU A 163 -11.34 10.86 -0.01
N TRP A 164 -12.36 10.10 -0.39
CA TRP A 164 -12.60 9.66 -1.76
C TRP A 164 -13.98 10.06 -2.26
N ALA A 165 -14.06 10.38 -3.55
CA ALA A 165 -15.29 10.45 -4.33
C ALA A 165 -15.41 9.18 -5.20
N LEU A 166 -16.46 8.39 -4.99
CA LEU A 166 -16.66 7.06 -5.55
C LEU A 166 -17.94 7.00 -6.40
N ASP A 167 -17.99 6.06 -7.36
CA ASP A 167 -19.17 5.82 -8.19
C ASP A 167 -20.34 5.17 -7.42
N ALA A 168 -20.04 4.53 -6.29
CA ALA A 168 -20.98 3.89 -5.38
C ALA A 168 -20.42 3.96 -3.94
N PRO A 169 -21.23 3.78 -2.89
CA PRO A 169 -20.71 3.66 -1.53
C PRO A 169 -19.62 2.59 -1.45
N TYR A 170 -18.57 2.83 -0.67
CA TYR A 170 -17.48 1.86 -0.53
C TYR A 170 -18.03 0.53 0.03
N SER A 171 -17.69 -0.57 -0.64
CA SER A 171 -18.04 -1.94 -0.24
C SER A 171 -16.85 -2.87 -0.14
N ASP A 172 -15.82 -2.65 -0.96
CA ASP A 172 -14.62 -3.49 -1.05
C ASP A 172 -13.45 -2.73 -1.68
N ASP A 173 -12.29 -3.39 -1.73
CA ASP A 173 -11.04 -2.84 -2.26
C ASP A 173 -11.01 -2.67 -3.80
N ALA A 174 -12.04 -3.08 -4.54
CA ALA A 174 -12.14 -2.93 -6.00
C ALA A 174 -12.99 -1.70 -6.41
N PHE A 175 -12.91 -0.63 -5.63
CA PHE A 175 -13.60 0.63 -5.91
C PHE A 175 -12.90 1.46 -7.00
N ASN A 176 -13.68 2.30 -7.68
CA ASN A 176 -13.19 3.33 -8.59
C ASN A 176 -13.58 4.71 -8.06
N GLY A 177 -12.69 5.69 -8.20
CA GLY A 177 -12.96 7.03 -7.72
C GLY A 177 -11.77 7.98 -7.78
N TRP A 178 -11.99 9.17 -7.22
CA TRP A 178 -11.05 10.28 -7.17
C TRP A 178 -10.65 10.57 -5.74
N LEU A 179 -9.34 10.62 -5.48
CA LEU A 179 -8.81 11.00 -4.18
C LEU A 179 -8.99 12.52 -4.00
N LEU A 180 -9.76 12.90 -3.00
CA LEU A 180 -10.08 14.30 -2.69
C LEU A 180 -9.07 14.92 -1.72
N GLY A 181 -8.54 14.15 -0.79
CA GLY A 181 -7.59 14.61 0.22
C GLY A 181 -6.99 13.45 1.00
N ARG A 182 -5.77 13.63 1.52
CA ARG A 182 -5.02 12.58 2.20
C ARG A 182 -4.22 13.13 3.37
N ALA A 183 -4.36 12.50 4.54
CA ALA A 183 -3.58 12.76 5.73
C ALA A 183 -2.76 11.52 6.11
N ALA A 184 -1.43 11.65 6.17
CA ALA A 184 -0.56 10.60 6.68
C ALA A 184 -0.58 10.63 8.22
N LEU A 185 -1.00 9.54 8.85
CA LEU A 185 -1.07 9.38 10.30
C LEU A 185 0.21 8.73 10.88
N GLY A 186 1.03 8.10 10.04
CA GLY A 186 2.21 7.36 10.48
C GLY A 186 1.85 5.98 11.01
N THR A 187 2.63 5.42 11.92
CA THR A 187 2.37 4.08 12.48
C THR A 187 1.75 4.17 13.87
N LEU A 188 0.88 3.23 14.22
CA LEU A 188 0.21 3.15 15.52
C LEU A 188 0.52 1.82 16.19
N ASN A 189 1.08 1.85 17.41
CA ASN A 189 1.32 0.65 18.21
C ASN A 189 0.00 -0.11 18.45
N GLY A 190 0.09 -1.41 18.67
CA GLY A 190 -1.08 -2.17 19.12
C GLY A 190 -1.61 -1.63 20.45
N GLN A 191 -2.91 -1.80 20.68
CA GLN A 191 -3.66 -1.28 21.82
C GLN A 191 -3.54 0.24 22.02
N SER A 192 -3.07 0.98 21.00
CA SER A 192 -2.95 2.44 21.04
C SER A 192 -4.00 3.10 20.16
N MET A 193 -4.26 4.37 20.43
CA MET A 193 -5.23 5.16 19.68
C MET A 193 -4.79 6.62 19.51
N LEU A 194 -5.26 7.22 18.42
CA LEU A 194 -5.25 8.66 18.17
C LEU A 194 -6.67 9.18 18.37
N GLN A 195 -6.84 10.31 19.05
CA GLN A 195 -8.15 10.85 19.39
C GLN A 195 -8.32 12.30 18.94
N ASN A 196 -9.57 12.69 18.70
CA ASN A 196 -9.99 14.05 18.38
C ASN A 196 -9.20 14.64 17.21
N LEU A 197 -9.05 13.87 16.14
CA LEU A 197 -8.33 14.29 14.95
C LEU A 197 -9.15 15.34 14.19
N ALA A 198 -8.52 16.45 13.85
CA ALA A 198 -9.02 17.46 12.93
C ALA A 198 -7.85 17.93 12.06
N ILE A 199 -7.68 17.33 10.88
CA ILE A 199 -6.50 17.48 10.05
C ILE A 199 -6.89 18.19 8.76
N GLN A 200 -6.35 19.38 8.54
CA GLN A 200 -6.51 20.12 7.29
C GLN A 200 -5.48 19.66 6.28
N VAL A 201 -5.94 19.24 5.11
CA VAL A 201 -5.11 18.77 4.00
C VAL A 201 -5.49 19.47 2.70
N PRO A 202 -4.60 19.53 1.70
CA PRO A 202 -4.96 20.01 0.37
C PRO A 202 -6.14 19.21 -0.19
N PHE A 203 -7.06 19.92 -0.84
CA PHE A 203 -8.23 19.35 -1.48
C PHE A 203 -8.09 19.40 -3.00
N THR A 204 -8.39 18.29 -3.67
CA THR A 204 -8.47 18.20 -5.13
C THR A 204 -9.90 17.78 -5.49
N PRO A 205 -10.67 18.61 -6.21
CA PRO A 205 -12.06 18.27 -6.55
C PRO A 205 -12.13 17.11 -7.54
N ALA A 206 -13.19 16.30 -7.42
CA ALA A 206 -13.54 15.30 -8.43
C ALA A 206 -14.06 16.00 -9.71
N PRO A 207 -14.02 15.31 -10.86
CA PRO A 207 -14.67 15.80 -12.07
C PRO A 207 -16.17 16.06 -11.88
N ALA A 208 -16.72 16.81 -12.81
CA ALA A 208 -18.16 17.10 -12.86
C ALA A 208 -18.99 15.81 -12.80
N GLY A 209 -19.93 15.76 -11.87
CA GLY A 209 -20.73 14.55 -11.63
C GLY A 209 -21.29 14.49 -10.21
N GLU A 210 -22.06 13.43 -9.97
CA GLU A 210 -22.52 13.06 -8.63
C GLU A 210 -21.68 11.90 -8.11
N TRP A 211 -21.22 12.02 -6.87
CA TRP A 211 -20.26 11.09 -6.28
C TRP A 211 -20.69 10.70 -4.87
N HIS A 212 -20.44 9.44 -4.52
CA HIS A 212 -20.54 8.95 -3.15
C HIS A 212 -19.25 9.28 -2.40
N ILE A 213 -19.35 9.92 -1.24
CA ILE A 213 -18.16 10.26 -0.45
C ILE A 213 -17.89 9.18 0.58
N ALA A 214 -16.62 8.78 0.69
CA ALA A 214 -16.16 7.85 1.71
C ALA A 214 -14.83 8.33 2.31
N LEU A 215 -14.67 8.15 3.61
CA LEU A 215 -13.40 8.30 4.32
C LEU A 215 -12.82 6.91 4.52
N LEU A 216 -11.63 6.64 3.99
CA LEU A 216 -10.96 5.35 4.07
C LEU A 216 -9.77 5.44 5.02
N LEU A 217 -9.71 4.54 5.99
CA LEU A 217 -8.51 4.30 6.78
C LEU A 217 -7.68 3.22 6.08
N ARG A 218 -6.50 3.60 5.61
CA ARG A 218 -5.62 2.73 4.85
C ARG A 218 -4.37 2.40 5.62
N GLU A 219 -3.87 1.19 5.45
CA GLU A 219 -2.63 0.73 6.04
C GLU A 219 -1.69 0.20 4.94
N TRP A 220 -0.42 0.58 5.01
CA TRP A 220 0.61 0.02 4.14
C TRP A 220 0.94 -1.43 4.52
N THR A 221 0.83 -2.33 3.55
CA THR A 221 1.13 -3.76 3.69
C THR A 221 2.25 -4.18 2.74
N ALA A 222 2.61 -5.47 2.76
CA ALA A 222 3.51 -6.04 1.75
C ALA A 222 3.00 -5.86 0.30
N ASP A 223 1.67 -5.78 0.11
CA ASP A 223 1.03 -5.63 -1.19
C ASP A 223 0.56 -4.19 -1.46
N GLY A 224 1.08 -3.20 -0.69
CA GLY A 224 0.70 -1.79 -0.78
C GLY A 224 -0.42 -1.39 0.16
N TYR A 225 -1.05 -0.23 -0.09
CA TYR A 225 -2.11 0.31 0.76
C TYR A 225 -3.41 -0.51 0.67
N ARG A 226 -3.84 -1.07 1.81
CA ARG A 226 -5.12 -1.77 1.98
C ARG A 226 -6.07 -0.93 2.79
N THR A 227 -7.36 -0.99 2.47
CA THR A 227 -8.38 -0.39 3.32
C THR A 227 -8.59 -1.29 4.53
N ARG A 228 -8.52 -0.71 5.73
CA ARG A 228 -8.73 -1.42 6.99
C ARG A 228 -10.06 -1.11 7.62
N ASP A 229 -10.50 0.12 7.46
CA ASP A 229 -11.83 0.57 7.88
C ASP A 229 -12.26 1.76 7.03
N PHE A 230 -13.54 2.12 7.11
CA PHE A 230 -14.11 3.19 6.31
C PHE A 230 -15.35 3.81 6.96
N ALA A 231 -15.67 5.03 6.55
CA ALA A 231 -16.93 5.70 6.84
C ALA A 231 -17.55 6.20 5.52
N ASN A 232 -18.69 5.62 5.15
CA ASN A 232 -19.50 6.12 4.02
C ASN A 232 -20.38 7.28 4.49
N PHE A 233 -20.41 8.37 3.71
CA PHE A 233 -21.30 9.49 3.99
C PHE A 233 -22.59 9.36 3.17
N ALA A 234 -23.72 9.61 3.84
CA ALA A 234 -25.05 9.35 3.25
C ALA A 234 -25.40 10.30 2.10
N LEU A 235 -24.90 11.54 2.13
CA LEU A 235 -25.15 12.52 1.09
C LEU A 235 -24.13 12.35 -0.04
N THR A 236 -24.64 12.30 -1.26
CA THR A 236 -23.79 12.43 -2.45
C THR A 236 -23.33 13.88 -2.59
N ALA A 237 -22.12 14.05 -3.08
CA ALA A 237 -21.58 15.36 -3.40
C ALA A 237 -21.62 15.54 -4.92
N ARG A 238 -22.01 16.74 -5.34
CA ARG A 238 -22.10 17.12 -6.74
C ARG A 238 -21.04 18.17 -7.04
N TRP A 239 -20.22 17.89 -8.04
CA TRP A 239 -19.33 18.88 -8.63
C TRP A 239 -19.92 19.29 -9.96
N ASP A 240 -20.11 20.59 -10.15
CA ASP A 240 -20.52 21.12 -11.43
C ASP A 240 -19.30 21.21 -12.36
N ALA A 241 -19.54 21.03 -13.66
CA ALA A 241 -18.51 21.30 -14.64
C ALA A 241 -18.10 22.77 -14.53
N GLU A 242 -16.79 23.02 -14.48
CA GLU A 242 -16.32 24.37 -14.76
C GLU A 242 -16.95 24.81 -16.08
N PRO A 243 -17.59 25.99 -16.11
CA PRO A 243 -18.18 26.48 -17.34
C PRO A 243 -17.06 26.50 -18.38
N THR A 244 -17.19 25.65 -19.39
CA THR A 244 -16.28 25.67 -20.54
C THR A 244 -16.37 27.09 -21.06
N ALA A 245 -15.30 27.86 -20.90
CA ALA A 245 -15.20 29.17 -21.51
C ALA A 245 -15.40 28.93 -23.01
N GLU A 246 -16.58 29.31 -23.50
CA GLU A 246 -16.88 29.38 -24.92
C GLU A 246 -15.71 30.17 -25.53
N PRO A 247 -15.03 29.63 -26.57
CA PRO A 247 -13.78 30.22 -27.04
C PRO A 247 -14.03 31.68 -27.37
N ALA A 248 -13.40 32.56 -26.59
CA ALA A 248 -13.48 33.99 -26.77
C ALA A 248 -13.25 34.27 -28.26
N ALA A 249 -14.25 34.88 -28.90
CA ALA A 249 -14.18 35.26 -30.29
C ALA A 249 -12.83 35.94 -30.54
N VAL A 250 -12.04 35.33 -31.43
CA VAL A 250 -10.73 35.82 -31.83
C VAL A 250 -10.91 37.22 -32.38
N LEU A 251 -10.62 38.24 -31.56
CA LEU A 251 -10.41 39.59 -32.05
C LEU A 251 -9.08 39.58 -32.79
N THR A 252 -9.18 39.65 -34.12
CA THR A 252 -8.07 39.83 -35.04
C THR A 252 -7.24 41.04 -34.60
N PRO A 253 -5.93 40.91 -34.36
CA PRO A 253 -5.11 42.05 -33.96
C PRO A 253 -4.81 42.94 -35.17
N GLU A 254 -5.37 44.15 -35.19
CA GLU A 254 -4.87 45.24 -36.03
C GLU A 254 -3.52 45.75 -35.49
N GLN A 255 -2.59 45.95 -36.42
CA GLN A 255 -1.20 46.34 -36.19
C GLN A 255 -1.05 47.80 -35.71
N PRO A 256 0.09 48.15 -35.09
CA PRO A 256 0.22 49.33 -34.24
C PRO A 256 0.56 50.59 -35.04
N VAL A 257 0.00 51.73 -34.61
CA VAL A 257 0.51 53.06 -34.94
C VAL A 257 0.79 53.85 -33.66
N SER A 258 2.03 54.32 -33.61
CA SER A 258 2.64 55.23 -32.65
C SER A 258 1.87 56.55 -32.52
N GLU A 259 1.86 57.19 -31.34
CA GLU A 259 2.68 58.37 -31.03
C GLU A 259 2.17 59.18 -29.79
N VAL A 260 3.12 59.46 -28.88
CA VAL A 260 3.33 60.58 -27.93
C VAL A 260 2.30 61.09 -26.90
N ALA A 261 2.94 61.45 -25.76
CA ALA A 261 2.61 62.46 -24.73
C ALA A 261 1.63 62.04 -23.62
N ALA A 262 1.79 62.39 -22.34
CA ALA A 262 2.84 63.06 -21.56
C ALA A 262 2.38 63.03 -20.07
N VAL A 263 3.34 62.89 -19.12
CA VAL A 263 3.37 63.50 -17.75
C VAL A 263 2.32 62.93 -16.73
N ALA A 264 2.51 62.71 -15.43
CA ALA A 264 3.55 62.88 -14.40
C ALA A 264 3.20 62.05 -13.14
N VAL A 265 4.25 61.60 -12.43
CA VAL A 265 4.53 61.64 -10.97
C VAL A 265 3.48 61.14 -9.95
N ALA A 266 3.89 60.13 -9.16
CA ALA A 266 3.98 60.12 -7.67
C ALA A 266 4.11 58.65 -7.19
N GLU A 267 5.31 58.13 -6.89
CA GLU A 267 6.06 58.23 -5.62
C GLU A 267 5.55 57.31 -4.48
N ALA A 268 6.45 56.40 -4.07
CA ALA A 268 6.65 55.81 -2.73
C ALA A 268 5.53 54.91 -2.13
N THR A 269 5.78 53.80 -1.44
CA THR A 269 6.99 53.18 -0.89
C THR A 269 6.62 51.76 -0.43
N ALA A 270 7.40 50.74 -0.82
CA ALA A 270 7.69 49.59 0.04
C ALA A 270 8.76 50.04 1.07
N PRO A 271 9.11 49.34 2.17
CA PRO A 271 9.48 47.90 2.23
C PRO A 271 9.00 47.25 3.58
N VAL A 272 9.34 46.05 4.06
CA VAL A 272 10.62 45.34 4.21
C VAL A 272 10.29 43.90 4.66
N ALA A 273 11.09 42.96 4.15
CA ALA A 273 11.20 41.56 4.54
C ALA A 273 11.85 41.35 5.91
N VAL A 274 11.50 40.28 6.63
CA VAL A 274 12.38 39.73 7.68
C VAL A 274 12.49 38.22 7.50
N GLU A 275 13.66 37.84 6.97
CA GLU A 275 14.32 36.55 7.09
C GLU A 275 14.98 36.46 8.47
N ILE A 276 14.81 35.36 9.21
CA ILE A 276 15.79 34.94 10.24
C ILE A 276 15.98 33.42 10.18
N ALA A 277 17.24 33.07 9.98
CA ALA A 277 17.83 31.74 9.94
C ALA A 277 17.96 31.08 11.33
N ALA A 278 18.00 29.74 11.36
CA ALA A 278 18.69 28.96 12.40
C ALA A 278 20.19 29.28 12.37
N PRO A 279 21.00 29.04 13.46
CA PRO A 279 21.64 27.72 13.58
C PRO A 279 22.13 27.29 15.02
N VAL A 280 22.72 26.08 15.06
CA VAL A 280 23.84 25.60 15.93
C VAL A 280 23.53 24.80 17.21
N ALA A 281 23.96 23.53 17.19
CA ALA A 281 24.58 22.78 18.32
C ALA A 281 26.12 22.87 18.18
N PRO A 282 26.98 22.68 19.21
CA PRO A 282 27.49 21.31 19.50
C PRO A 282 28.09 20.99 20.92
N ALA A 283 28.08 19.69 21.28
CA ALA A 283 29.13 18.81 21.90
C ALA A 283 29.80 19.16 23.29
N PRO A 284 30.68 18.31 23.90
CA PRO A 284 30.86 16.82 24.02
C PRO A 284 31.16 16.33 25.48
N VAL A 285 31.50 15.03 25.71
CA VAL A 285 32.70 14.45 26.44
C VAL A 285 32.47 12.97 26.90
N VAL A 286 33.17 11.95 26.33
CA VAL A 286 34.29 11.06 26.85
C VAL A 286 33.90 10.13 28.05
N ILE A 287 34.17 8.80 28.15
CA ILE A 287 35.46 8.07 28.43
C ILE A 287 35.26 6.51 28.28
N VAL A 288 35.96 5.72 27.42
CA VAL A 288 37.25 4.90 27.47
C VAL A 288 37.17 3.41 27.98
N ALA A 289 37.78 2.49 27.17
CA ALA A 289 38.52 1.21 27.43
C ALA A 289 37.82 -0.07 27.98
N GLU A 290 38.24 -1.33 27.75
CA GLU A 290 39.23 -2.04 26.88
C GLU A 290 39.20 -3.58 27.17
N GLN A 291 39.47 -4.42 26.15
CA GLN A 291 39.95 -5.84 26.03
C GLN A 291 39.66 -6.93 27.12
N GLU A 292 39.60 -8.25 26.87
CA GLU A 292 40.35 -9.15 25.96
C GLU A 292 39.69 -10.56 25.82
N VAL A 293 40.17 -11.35 24.85
CA VAL A 293 39.74 -12.72 24.42
C VAL A 293 40.54 -13.83 25.17
N PRO A 294 40.16 -15.13 25.17
CA PRO A 294 40.66 -16.06 24.12
C PRO A 294 39.67 -17.19 23.67
N ALA A 295 39.92 -17.69 22.45
CA ALA A 295 39.33 -18.87 21.76
C ALA A 295 40.09 -20.19 22.16
N PRO A 296 40.00 -21.40 21.54
CA PRO A 296 39.41 -21.82 20.23
C PRO A 296 38.68 -23.22 20.23
N THR A 297 37.91 -23.69 19.23
CA THR A 297 38.39 -24.25 17.94
C THR A 297 37.25 -24.84 17.06
N LYS A 298 37.34 -24.54 15.74
CA LYS A 298 37.09 -25.34 14.51
C LYS A 298 35.66 -25.86 14.21
N GLY A 299 35.04 -25.65 13.04
CA GLY A 299 35.39 -25.06 11.73
C GLY A 299 34.47 -25.68 10.64
N LYS A 300 33.79 -24.92 9.77
CA LYS A 300 34.10 -24.59 8.34
C LYS A 300 32.84 -23.85 7.78
N SER A 301 32.83 -22.84 6.91
CA SER A 301 33.84 -21.99 6.24
C SER A 301 33.11 -20.78 5.61
N LYS A 302 33.49 -19.55 6.00
CA LYS A 302 33.17 -18.28 5.28
C LYS A 302 34.45 -17.79 4.61
N ALA A 303 34.38 -17.42 3.33
CA ALA A 303 35.46 -16.73 2.62
C ALA A 303 35.50 -15.25 3.03
N LYS A 304 36.72 -14.76 3.26
CA LYS A 304 37.09 -13.45 3.81
C LYS A 304 37.26 -12.41 2.69
N ALA A 305 36.87 -11.19 3.03
CA ALA A 305 36.98 -9.96 2.26
C ALA A 305 38.38 -9.64 1.72
N ALA A 306 38.43 -9.23 0.46
CA ALA A 306 39.39 -8.29 -0.08
C ALA A 306 38.65 -6.97 -0.35
N ALA A 307 39.28 -5.84 -0.03
CA ALA A 307 38.74 -4.51 -0.30
C ALA A 307 38.67 -4.28 -1.82
N SER A 308 37.52 -4.61 -2.42
CA SER A 308 37.23 -4.31 -3.81
C SER A 308 36.83 -2.85 -3.91
N ILE A 309 37.66 -2.04 -4.56
CA ILE A 309 37.27 -0.69 -5.01
C ILE A 309 36.12 -0.90 -6.00
N VAL A 310 34.94 -0.34 -5.71
CA VAL A 310 33.72 -0.56 -6.49
C VAL A 310 33.58 0.54 -7.53
N SER A 311 33.46 0.17 -8.81
CA SER A 311 33.26 1.14 -9.91
C SER A 311 31.82 1.64 -9.94
N VAL A 312 31.64 2.95 -9.86
CA VAL A 312 30.35 3.62 -9.77
C VAL A 312 29.53 3.46 -11.05
N ASN A 313 30.18 3.43 -12.21
CA ASN A 313 29.50 3.27 -13.50
C ASN A 313 29.15 1.81 -13.85
N THR A 314 29.91 0.83 -13.34
CA THR A 314 29.75 -0.58 -13.75
C THR A 314 29.17 -1.50 -12.68
N ALA A 315 29.27 -1.16 -11.39
CA ALA A 315 28.81 -2.04 -10.32
C ALA A 315 27.29 -2.25 -10.31
N THR A 316 26.84 -3.35 -9.72
CA THR A 316 25.42 -3.62 -9.49
C THR A 316 24.90 -2.88 -8.24
N ALA A 317 23.58 -2.70 -8.13
CA ALA A 317 22.98 -2.08 -6.94
C ALA A 317 23.32 -2.83 -5.64
N ALA A 318 23.48 -4.15 -5.71
CA ALA A 318 23.85 -4.99 -4.58
C ALA A 318 25.31 -4.77 -4.14
N GLU A 319 26.23 -4.60 -5.09
CA GLU A 319 27.64 -4.33 -4.82
C GLU A 319 27.84 -2.92 -4.25
N LEU A 320 27.10 -1.93 -4.75
CA LEU A 320 27.11 -0.57 -4.18
C LEU A 320 26.53 -0.54 -2.76
N ALA A 321 25.44 -1.27 -2.51
CA ALA A 321 24.84 -1.37 -1.18
C ALA A 321 25.72 -2.15 -0.16
N ALA A 322 26.68 -2.95 -0.64
CA ALA A 322 27.65 -3.63 0.21
C ALA A 322 28.78 -2.71 0.70
N VAL A 323 28.92 -1.50 0.11
CA VAL A 323 29.90 -0.51 0.55
C VAL A 323 29.48 0.10 1.89
N LYS A 324 30.35 0.00 2.90
CA LYS A 324 30.09 0.47 4.27
C LYS A 324 29.80 1.98 4.26
N GLY A 325 28.55 2.35 4.52
CA GLY A 325 28.08 3.73 4.56
C GLY A 325 27.23 4.15 3.36
N LEU A 326 26.92 3.24 2.45
CA LEU A 326 26.02 3.44 1.31
C LEU A 326 24.70 2.70 1.56
N SER A 327 23.57 3.42 1.57
CA SER A 327 22.25 2.80 1.80
C SER A 327 21.70 2.18 0.52
N LYS A 328 20.82 1.17 0.62
CA LYS A 328 20.16 0.55 -0.55
C LYS A 328 19.45 1.58 -1.43
N ALA A 329 18.83 2.59 -0.83
CA ALA A 329 18.17 3.69 -1.54
C ALA A 329 19.19 4.55 -2.32
N LEU A 330 20.34 4.85 -1.71
CA LEU A 330 21.41 5.61 -2.37
C LEU A 330 22.08 4.78 -3.50
N ALA A 331 22.24 3.47 -3.31
CA ALA A 331 22.77 2.57 -4.35
C ALA A 331 21.87 2.56 -5.59
N ALA A 332 20.54 2.47 -5.39
CA ALA A 332 19.58 2.55 -6.48
C ALA A 332 19.62 3.92 -7.18
N ALA A 333 19.76 5.01 -6.42
CA ALA A 333 19.84 6.36 -6.97
C ALA A 333 21.14 6.58 -7.79
N ILE A 334 22.27 5.99 -7.36
CA ILE A 334 23.52 6.01 -8.12
C ILE A 334 23.38 5.23 -9.42
N VAL A 335 22.77 4.04 -9.41
CA VAL A 335 22.53 3.25 -10.63
C VAL A 335 21.63 4.01 -11.61
N ALA A 336 20.60 4.69 -11.12
CA ALA A 336 19.66 5.46 -11.94
C ALA A 336 20.27 6.72 -12.57
N ALA A 337 21.28 7.32 -11.94
CA ALA A 337 21.89 8.58 -12.37
C ALA A 337 23.19 8.40 -13.20
N ARG A 338 23.48 7.17 -13.65
CA ARG A 338 24.60 6.88 -14.54
C ARG A 338 24.43 7.55 -15.91
N PRO A 339 25.52 7.91 -16.60
CA PRO A 339 26.93 7.76 -16.21
C PRO A 339 27.51 8.97 -15.45
N PHE A 340 28.51 8.74 -14.60
CA PHE A 340 29.28 9.78 -13.91
C PHE A 340 30.67 9.92 -14.52
N THR A 341 31.10 11.16 -14.73
CA THR A 341 32.43 11.50 -15.26
C THR A 341 33.48 11.74 -14.18
N GLN A 342 33.04 12.16 -12.99
CA GLN A 342 33.89 12.49 -11.83
C GLN A 342 33.18 12.03 -10.55
N LEU A 343 33.91 11.70 -9.47
CA LEU A 343 33.26 11.26 -8.22
C LEU A 343 32.40 12.38 -7.60
N GLU A 344 32.75 13.63 -7.88
CA GLU A 344 32.05 14.84 -7.44
C GLU A 344 30.63 14.93 -8.04
N ASP A 345 30.37 14.32 -9.20
CA ASP A 345 29.04 14.28 -9.82
C ASP A 345 28.03 13.51 -8.95
N LEU A 346 28.51 12.67 -8.03
CA LEU A 346 27.64 11.95 -7.12
C LEU A 346 26.94 12.86 -6.09
N LEU A 347 27.39 14.09 -5.88
CA LEU A 347 26.67 15.10 -5.07
C LEU A 347 25.34 15.52 -5.69
N LYS A 348 25.15 15.31 -7.00
CA LYS A 348 23.86 15.57 -7.68
C LYS A 348 22.82 14.50 -7.36
N VAL A 349 23.23 13.36 -6.80
CA VAL A 349 22.32 12.27 -6.42
C VAL A 349 21.60 12.63 -5.13
N LYS A 350 20.27 12.64 -5.16
CA LYS A 350 19.40 12.94 -4.01
C LYS A 350 19.74 12.02 -2.83
N GLY A 351 20.23 12.61 -1.74
CA GLY A 351 20.65 11.89 -0.52
C GLY A 351 22.16 11.69 -0.38
N MET A 352 22.98 12.14 -1.35
CA MET A 352 24.44 12.16 -1.19
C MET A 352 24.93 13.49 -0.61
N GLY A 353 25.52 13.42 0.59
CA GLY A 353 26.16 14.58 1.24
C GLY A 353 27.68 14.56 1.10
N GLN A 354 28.30 15.74 1.21
CA GLN A 354 29.75 15.96 1.08
C GLN A 354 30.59 15.11 2.05
N LYS A 355 30.15 15.00 3.31
CA LYS A 355 30.78 14.13 4.34
C LYS A 355 30.71 12.64 3.99
N THR A 356 29.64 12.22 3.33
CA THR A 356 29.45 10.82 2.91
C THR A 356 30.35 10.50 1.72
N LEU A 357 30.45 11.41 0.76
CA LEU A 357 31.34 11.28 -0.40
C LEU A 357 32.82 11.20 0.03
N GLU A 358 33.27 12.06 0.95
CA GLU A 358 34.65 12.05 1.45
C GLU A 358 35.05 10.70 2.08
N ARG A 359 34.14 10.08 2.82
CA ARG A 359 34.36 8.76 3.41
C ARG A 359 34.37 7.63 2.36
N LEU A 360 33.68 7.82 1.25
CA LEU A 360 33.54 6.82 0.18
C LEU A 360 34.59 6.97 -0.94
N ARG A 361 35.30 8.10 -1.02
CA ARG A 361 36.37 8.31 -2.03
C ARG A 361 37.45 7.24 -2.03
N ALA A 362 37.73 6.61 -0.88
CA ALA A 362 38.71 5.53 -0.78
C ALA A 362 38.17 4.14 -1.20
N SER A 363 36.85 4.00 -1.38
CA SER A 363 36.17 2.73 -1.68
C SER A 363 35.47 2.71 -3.04
N LEU A 364 35.45 3.85 -3.76
CA LEU A 364 34.80 4.02 -5.05
C LEU A 364 35.82 4.41 -6.13
N THR A 365 35.62 3.89 -7.34
CA THR A 365 36.28 4.34 -8.58
C THR A 365 35.23 4.67 -9.62
N LEU A 366 35.58 5.37 -10.70
CA LEU A 366 34.65 5.61 -11.81
C LEU A 366 34.26 4.34 -12.55
#